data_AF-A0A3B9QNR7-F1
#
_entry.id   AF-A0A3B9QNR7-F1
#
_cell.length_a   1.000
_cell.length_b   1.000
_cell.length_c   1.000
_cell.angle_alpha   90.00
_cell.angle_beta   90.00
_cell.angle_gamma   90.00
#
_symmetry.space_group_name_H-M   'P 1'
#
loop_
_entity.id
_entity.type
_entity.pdbx_description
1 polymer ?
#
loop_
_entity_poly.entity_id
_entity_poly.type
_entity_poly.pdbx_seq_one_letter_code
_entity_poly.pdbx_strand_id
1 'polypeptide(L)'
;MTGKVLLLSVLLGLGAGLVGGLIGVAVLSGGESRETQALTQRMEGLERSLAEASTLLQRTQDRLSRLEAETEALRAELPSEAAPTGADHPALKLAYVDLMGLMDELYQPLQNTLDFKNQELQDLRQRHEAGQIEDETYQRESMLVQAELLAAPLNWYLDLLDRLAASQEFSDLQKTLTELTGQLRPLKGQFDELKNAAEQGDLNTFIGLYQGLSTSLNQLDQLVSQVIQAMLAKATQRIAQAQGYALVLEKEDALYLDAGQLQDLTPQLRARVPELLP
;
A
#
# COMPACT_ATOMS: atom_id res chain seq x y z
N MET A 1 -2.31 13.29 10.09
CA MET A 1 -1.73 12.29 9.16
C MET A 1 -1.48 10.88 9.75
N THR A 2 -1.82 10.57 11.01
CA THR A 2 -1.28 9.35 11.68
C THR A 2 -2.28 8.23 12.01
N GLY A 3 -3.55 8.32 11.63
CA GLY A 3 -4.57 7.42 12.18
C GLY A 3 -4.70 6.03 11.55
N LYS A 4 -4.59 5.92 10.21
CA LYS A 4 -5.10 4.73 9.50
C LYS A 4 -4.10 3.98 8.60
N VAL A 5 -2.99 4.60 8.17
CA VAL A 5 -1.88 3.85 7.55
C VAL A 5 -1.26 2.86 8.57
N LEU A 6 -1.41 3.13 9.87
CA LEU A 6 -1.08 2.20 10.96
C LEU A 6 -1.94 0.93 10.99
N LEU A 7 -3.13 0.91 10.37
CA LEU A 7 -4.07 -0.22 10.51
C LEU A 7 -3.57 -1.46 9.76
N LEU A 8 -2.89 -1.29 8.62
CA LEU A 8 -2.25 -2.40 7.90
C LEU A 8 -1.03 -2.95 8.69
N SER A 9 -0.28 -2.06 9.33
CA SER A 9 0.86 -2.42 10.19
C SER A 9 0.42 -3.16 11.46
N VAL A 10 -0.72 -2.77 12.05
CA VAL A 10 -1.29 -3.40 13.26
C VAL A 10 -1.92 -4.76 12.94
N LEU A 11 -2.55 -4.92 11.77
CA LEU A 11 -3.10 -6.21 11.32
C LEU A 11 -2.00 -7.25 11.05
N LEU A 12 -0.87 -6.85 10.44
CA LEU A 12 0.30 -7.72 10.30
C LEU A 12 1.01 -8.00 11.65
N GLY A 13 1.01 -7.03 12.57
CA GLY A 13 1.56 -7.20 13.92
C GLY A 13 0.79 -8.22 14.77
N LEU A 14 -0.53 -8.33 14.61
CA LEU A 14 -1.34 -9.36 15.25
C LEU A 14 -1.09 -10.77 14.67
N GLY A 15 -0.72 -10.87 13.39
CA GLY A 15 -0.23 -12.11 12.79
C GLY A 15 1.13 -12.56 13.36
N ALA A 16 2.06 -11.62 13.55
CA ALA A 16 3.38 -11.92 14.13
C ALA A 16 3.31 -12.37 15.61
N GLY A 17 2.33 -11.87 16.38
CA GLY A 17 2.07 -12.32 17.75
C GLY A 17 1.59 -13.78 17.86
N LEU A 18 0.99 -14.32 16.80
CA LEU A 18 0.47 -15.70 16.75
C LEU A 18 1.52 -16.75 16.37
N VAL A 19 2.51 -16.38 15.55
CA VAL A 19 3.64 -17.26 15.23
C VAL A 19 4.49 -17.54 16.49
N GLY A 20 4.52 -16.63 17.46
CA GLY A 20 5.16 -16.84 18.76
C GLY A 20 4.53 -17.93 19.62
N GLY A 21 3.25 -18.29 19.41
CA GLY A 21 2.56 -19.33 20.17
C GLY A 21 2.90 -20.76 19.73
N LEU A 22 3.22 -20.97 18.45
CA LEU A 22 3.54 -22.29 17.89
C LEU A 22 5.05 -22.61 17.91
N ILE A 23 5.92 -21.59 17.89
CA ILE A 23 7.38 -21.78 17.97
C ILE A 23 7.83 -22.27 19.36
N GLY A 24 7.02 -22.07 20.41
CA GLY A 24 7.36 -22.50 21.78
C GLY A 24 7.48 -24.02 21.99
N VAL A 25 7.01 -24.85 21.06
CA VAL A 25 6.97 -26.32 21.24
C VAL A 25 8.00 -27.07 20.38
N ALA A 26 8.43 -26.53 19.23
CA ALA A 26 9.25 -27.28 18.26
C ALA A 26 10.79 -27.11 18.42
N VAL A 27 11.27 -26.13 19.17
CA VAL A 27 12.72 -25.81 19.27
C VAL A 27 13.50 -26.76 20.21
N LEU A 28 12.86 -27.79 20.79
CA LEU A 28 13.48 -28.70 21.75
C LEU A 28 13.94 -30.07 21.20
N SER A 29 13.73 -30.37 19.91
CA SER A 29 14.21 -31.63 19.31
C SER A 29 15.41 -31.41 18.38
N GLY A 30 16.61 -31.58 18.92
CA GLY A 30 17.89 -31.34 18.25
C GLY A 30 18.13 -32.18 16.99
N GLY A 31 18.44 -31.47 15.90
CA GLY A 31 18.88 -32.02 14.62
C GLY A 31 19.57 -30.94 13.79
N GLU A 32 20.77 -30.49 14.21
CA GLU A 32 21.52 -29.42 13.55
C GLU A 32 22.54 -29.94 12.52
N SER A 33 22.59 -29.29 11.34
CA SER A 33 23.80 -28.56 10.85
C SER A 33 23.80 -28.28 9.34
N ARG A 34 23.06 -29.03 8.51
CA ARG A 34 23.02 -28.81 7.05
C ARG A 34 21.89 -27.88 6.61
N GLU A 35 20.72 -27.98 7.22
CA GLU A 35 19.60 -27.07 6.94
C GLU A 35 19.86 -25.65 7.46
N THR A 36 20.58 -25.52 8.57
CA THR A 36 20.96 -24.21 9.12
C THR A 36 21.86 -23.44 8.15
N GLN A 37 22.81 -24.10 7.48
CA GLN A 37 23.66 -23.45 6.47
C GLN A 37 22.88 -22.99 5.24
N ALA A 38 21.89 -23.77 4.77
CA ALA A 38 21.05 -23.39 3.65
C ALA A 38 20.12 -22.21 4.00
N LEU A 39 19.59 -22.21 5.23
CA LEU A 39 18.81 -21.09 5.78
C LEU A 39 19.65 -19.82 5.94
N THR A 40 20.89 -19.93 6.42
CA THR A 40 21.81 -18.78 6.50
C THR A 40 22.10 -18.20 5.13
N GLN A 41 22.39 -19.02 4.12
CA GLN A 41 22.63 -18.53 2.75
C GLN A 41 21.39 -17.86 2.14
N ARG A 42 20.19 -18.38 2.43
CA ARG A 42 18.93 -17.74 2.00
C ARG A 42 18.67 -16.44 2.73
N MET A 43 18.96 -16.36 4.04
CA MET A 43 18.88 -15.11 4.81
C MET A 43 19.83 -14.06 4.25
N GLU A 44 21.08 -14.40 3.97
CA GLU A 44 22.03 -13.47 3.34
C GLU A 44 21.57 -12.99 1.95
N GLY A 45 20.89 -13.85 1.18
CA GLY A 45 20.29 -13.50 -0.10
C GLY A 45 19.12 -12.51 0.06
N LEU A 46 18.23 -12.75 1.02
CA LEU A 46 17.12 -11.85 1.35
C LEU A 46 17.62 -10.52 1.92
N GLU A 47 18.66 -10.52 2.75
CA GLU A 47 19.29 -9.29 3.24
C GLU A 47 19.86 -8.45 2.10
N ARG A 48 20.47 -9.09 1.09
CA ARG A 48 20.93 -8.38 -0.12
C ARG A 48 19.77 -7.83 -0.93
N SER A 49 18.71 -8.60 -1.18
CA SER A 49 17.56 -8.07 -1.93
C SER A 49 16.86 -6.94 -1.17
N LEU A 50 16.81 -7.03 0.16
CA LEU A 50 16.27 -5.99 1.02
C LEU A 50 17.13 -4.73 0.98
N ALA A 51 18.46 -4.87 1.00
CA ALA A 51 19.38 -3.75 0.85
C ALA A 51 19.23 -3.07 -0.51
N GLU A 52 19.10 -3.86 -1.59
CA GLU A 52 18.86 -3.33 -2.94
C GLU A 52 17.52 -2.60 -3.03
N ALA A 53 16.43 -3.21 -2.53
CA ALA A 53 15.11 -2.57 -2.47
C ALA A 53 15.14 -1.27 -1.66
N SER A 54 15.82 -1.27 -0.50
CA SER A 54 16.02 -0.08 0.32
C SER A 54 16.76 1.03 -0.42
N THR A 55 17.81 0.71 -1.19
CA THR A 55 18.52 1.74 -1.97
C THR A 55 17.67 2.30 -3.10
N LEU A 56 16.81 1.47 -3.69
CA LEU A 56 15.90 1.90 -4.76
C LEU A 56 14.81 2.82 -4.20
N LEU A 57 14.26 2.47 -3.04
CA LEU A 57 13.32 3.31 -2.28
C LEU A 57 13.93 4.64 -1.87
N GLN A 58 15.18 4.64 -1.43
CA GLN A 58 15.88 5.86 -1.05
C GLN A 58 16.08 6.77 -2.27
N ARG A 59 16.41 6.22 -3.44
CA ARG A 59 16.46 7.00 -4.69
C ARG A 59 15.10 7.55 -5.12
N THR A 60 14.01 6.80 -4.95
CA THR A 60 12.67 7.31 -5.28
C THR A 60 12.25 8.40 -4.32
N GLN A 61 12.58 8.27 -3.03
CA GLN A 61 12.33 9.29 -2.03
C GLN A 61 13.13 10.56 -2.30
N ASP A 62 14.41 10.44 -2.66
CA ASP A 62 15.25 11.59 -3.06
C ASP A 62 14.68 12.30 -4.30
N ARG A 63 14.15 11.53 -5.26
CA ARG A 63 13.50 12.08 -6.46
C ARG A 63 12.20 12.82 -6.12
N LEU A 64 11.36 12.28 -5.24
CA LEU A 64 10.15 12.94 -4.76
C LEU A 64 10.48 14.23 -4.02
N SER A 65 11.44 14.19 -3.09
CA SER A 65 11.91 15.37 -2.35
C SER A 65 12.41 16.48 -3.30
N ARG A 66 13.08 16.09 -4.38
CA ARG A 66 13.57 17.03 -5.40
C ARG A 66 12.44 17.66 -6.21
N LEU A 67 11.44 16.85 -6.59
CA LEU A 67 10.22 17.35 -7.26
C LEU A 67 9.45 18.32 -6.37
N GLU A 68 9.31 18.02 -5.08
CA GLU A 68 8.69 18.91 -4.10
C GLU A 68 9.44 20.25 -4.00
N ALA A 69 10.77 20.21 -3.91
CA ALA A 69 11.59 21.42 -3.87
C ALA A 69 11.49 22.23 -5.18
N GLU A 70 11.43 21.57 -6.33
CA GLU A 70 11.22 22.23 -7.63
C GLU A 70 9.83 22.87 -7.73
N THR A 71 8.78 22.21 -7.23
CA THR A 71 7.44 22.80 -7.20
C THR A 71 7.37 23.99 -6.25
N GLU A 72 8.04 23.94 -5.11
CA GLU A 72 8.11 25.04 -4.15
C GLU A 72 8.90 26.23 -4.74
N ALA A 73 10.00 25.94 -5.45
CA ALA A 73 10.78 26.95 -6.15
C ALA A 73 9.97 27.63 -7.27
N LEU A 74 9.26 26.85 -8.09
CA LEU A 74 8.35 27.37 -9.12
C LEU A 74 7.22 28.21 -8.49
N ARG A 75 6.74 27.82 -7.30
CA ARG A 75 5.74 28.58 -6.55
C ARG A 75 6.29 29.90 -6.02
N ALA A 76 7.56 29.95 -5.63
CA ALA A 76 8.24 31.17 -5.19
C ALA A 76 8.63 32.09 -6.37
N GLU A 77 8.88 31.52 -7.55
CA GLU A 77 9.13 32.29 -8.79
C GLU A 77 7.86 32.87 -9.41
N LEU A 78 6.67 32.34 -9.09
CA LEU A 78 5.43 33.03 -9.39
C LEU A 78 5.44 34.36 -8.64
N PRO A 79 5.47 35.51 -9.33
CA PRO A 79 5.55 36.80 -8.67
C PRO A 79 4.37 36.92 -7.71
N SER A 80 4.68 37.13 -6.44
CA SER A 80 3.76 37.68 -5.46
C SER A 80 3.42 39.10 -5.91
N GLU A 81 2.60 39.24 -6.95
CA GLU A 81 2.02 40.51 -7.34
C GLU A 81 1.21 41.01 -6.16
N ALA A 82 1.80 41.97 -5.45
CA ALA A 82 1.14 42.74 -4.42
C ALA A 82 -0.20 43.23 -4.96
N ALA A 83 -1.25 43.00 -4.18
CA ALA A 83 -2.62 43.35 -4.51
C ALA A 83 -2.73 44.75 -5.16
N PRO A 84 -3.28 44.86 -6.38
CA PRO A 84 -3.82 46.11 -6.85
C PRO A 84 -5.00 46.46 -5.95
N THR A 85 -4.79 47.41 -5.05
CA THR A 85 -5.90 48.10 -4.37
C THR A 85 -6.71 48.85 -5.41
N GLY A 86 -7.75 48.20 -5.94
CA GLY A 86 -8.78 48.84 -6.76
C GLY A 86 -8.84 48.35 -8.21
N ALA A 87 -9.41 47.17 -8.44
CA ALA A 87 -10.09 46.80 -9.67
C ALA A 87 -10.98 45.58 -9.38
N ASP A 88 -12.08 45.43 -10.11
CA ASP A 88 -12.95 44.23 -10.13
C ASP A 88 -12.11 42.97 -10.41
N HIS A 89 -11.51 42.39 -9.38
CA HIS A 89 -10.89 41.09 -9.48
C HIS A 89 -12.01 40.05 -9.47
N PRO A 90 -12.07 39.13 -10.45
CA PRO A 90 -13.03 38.04 -10.40
C PRO A 90 -12.86 37.33 -9.07
N ALA A 91 -13.97 37.17 -8.33
CA ALA A 91 -13.97 36.59 -7.00
C ALA A 91 -13.16 35.28 -7.01
N LEU A 92 -12.17 35.19 -6.13
CA LEU A 92 -11.23 34.08 -6.04
C LEU A 92 -12.03 32.79 -5.83
N LYS A 93 -12.07 31.91 -6.84
CA LYS A 93 -12.81 30.65 -6.75
C LYS A 93 -12.02 29.66 -5.91
N LEU A 94 -12.61 29.24 -4.80
CA LEU A 94 -12.07 28.28 -3.86
C LEU A 94 -12.81 26.95 -3.99
N ALA A 95 -12.07 25.85 -3.83
CA ALA A 95 -12.61 24.50 -3.87
C ALA A 95 -11.98 23.65 -2.78
N TYR A 96 -12.59 22.49 -2.50
CA TYR A 96 -11.97 21.45 -1.68
C TYR A 96 -12.08 20.08 -2.35
N VAL A 97 -11.26 19.14 -1.89
CA VAL A 97 -11.31 17.74 -2.31
C VAL A 97 -11.14 16.81 -1.10
N ASP A 98 -11.90 15.73 -1.07
CA ASP A 98 -11.78 14.67 -0.05
C ASP A 98 -10.84 13.55 -0.53
N LEU A 99 -9.54 13.83 -0.56
CA LEU A 99 -8.55 12.84 -0.97
C LEU A 99 -8.52 11.63 -0.03
N MET A 100 -8.68 11.87 1.28
CA MET A 100 -8.70 10.78 2.26
C MET A 100 -9.91 9.87 2.07
N GLY A 101 -11.10 10.43 1.83
CA GLY A 101 -12.29 9.65 1.53
C GLY A 101 -12.15 8.81 0.25
N LEU A 102 -11.50 9.36 -0.78
CA LEU A 102 -11.20 8.62 -2.01
C LEU A 102 -10.19 7.50 -1.79
N MET A 103 -9.18 7.72 -0.95
CA MET A 103 -8.24 6.67 -0.54
C MET A 103 -8.95 5.57 0.25
N ASP A 104 -9.81 5.93 1.21
CA ASP A 104 -10.58 4.93 1.98
C ASP A 104 -11.46 4.07 1.03
N GLU A 105 -12.14 4.69 0.06
CA GLU A 105 -12.95 3.98 -0.95
C GLU A 105 -12.10 3.06 -1.85
N LEU A 106 -10.94 3.55 -2.30
CA LEU A 106 -9.99 2.79 -3.11
C LEU A 106 -9.52 1.52 -2.38
N TYR A 107 -9.18 1.61 -1.10
CA TYR A 107 -8.66 0.49 -0.31
C TYR A 107 -9.74 -0.42 0.28
N GLN A 108 -11.03 -0.04 0.21
CA GLN A 108 -12.12 -0.81 0.77
C GLN A 108 -12.18 -2.27 0.29
N PRO A 109 -11.99 -2.59 -1.00
CA PRO A 109 -11.98 -3.99 -1.46
C PRO A 109 -10.86 -4.82 -0.83
N LEU A 110 -9.68 -4.21 -0.63
CA LEU A 110 -8.56 -4.87 0.04
C LEU A 110 -8.89 -5.12 1.51
N GLN A 111 -9.43 -4.12 2.22
CA GLN A 111 -9.85 -4.28 3.62
C GLN A 111 -10.87 -5.41 3.78
N ASN A 112 -11.90 -5.46 2.93
CA ASN A 112 -12.89 -6.53 2.95
C ASN A 112 -12.26 -7.93 2.75
N THR A 113 -11.25 -8.02 1.88
CA THR A 113 -10.52 -9.28 1.63
C THR A 113 -9.72 -9.70 2.85
N LEU A 114 -9.03 -8.76 3.51
CA LEU A 114 -8.26 -9.02 4.72
C LEU A 114 -9.17 -9.44 5.87
N ASP A 115 -10.29 -8.75 6.07
CA ASP A 115 -11.27 -9.08 7.11
C ASP A 115 -11.84 -10.49 6.92
N PHE A 116 -12.19 -10.85 5.68
CA PHE A 116 -12.66 -12.19 5.35
C PHE A 116 -11.61 -13.27 5.69
N LYS A 117 -10.34 -13.05 5.32
CA LYS A 117 -9.26 -14.02 5.60
C LYS A 117 -8.93 -14.11 7.09
N ASN A 118 -9.05 -13.02 7.83
CA ASN A 118 -8.91 -13.03 9.29
C ASN A 118 -10.05 -13.82 9.96
N GLN A 119 -11.27 -13.69 9.46
CA GLN A 119 -12.40 -14.50 9.94
C GLN A 119 -12.17 -15.99 9.65
N GLU A 120 -11.66 -16.34 8.47
CA GLU A 120 -11.31 -17.72 8.11
C GLU A 120 -10.28 -18.33 9.09
N LEU A 121 -9.26 -17.57 9.51
CA LEU A 121 -8.32 -18.01 10.55
C LEU A 121 -8.97 -18.22 11.92
N GLN A 122 -9.93 -17.36 12.30
CA GLN A 122 -10.66 -17.51 13.56
C GLN A 122 -11.53 -18.76 13.54
N ASP A 123 -12.21 -19.02 12.43
CA ASP A 123 -13.06 -20.21 12.25
C ASP A 123 -12.21 -21.49 12.28
N LEU A 124 -11.05 -21.51 11.62
CA LEU A 124 -10.11 -22.64 11.68
C LEU A 124 -9.69 -22.96 13.12
N ARG A 125 -9.39 -21.93 13.91
CA ARG A 125 -9.03 -22.10 15.32
C ARG A 125 -10.18 -22.68 16.14
N GLN A 126 -11.40 -22.16 15.99
CA GLN A 126 -12.56 -22.67 16.72
C GLN A 126 -12.85 -24.15 16.38
N ARG A 127 -12.69 -24.53 15.11
CA ARG A 127 -12.84 -25.92 14.67
C ARG A 127 -11.78 -26.84 15.26
N HIS A 128 -10.53 -26.37 15.36
CA HIS A 128 -9.43 -27.09 15.99
C HIS A 128 -9.65 -27.27 17.49
N GLU A 129 -10.00 -26.21 18.20
CA GLU A 129 -10.30 -26.23 19.65
C GLU A 129 -11.51 -27.13 19.97
N ALA A 130 -12.49 -27.21 19.06
CA ALA A 130 -13.64 -28.10 19.16
C ALA A 130 -13.33 -29.57 18.77
N GLY A 131 -12.09 -29.87 18.36
CA GLY A 131 -11.68 -31.20 17.90
C GLY A 131 -12.31 -31.66 16.58
N GLN A 132 -12.81 -30.72 15.77
CA GLN A 132 -13.41 -31.01 14.46
C GLN A 132 -12.37 -31.19 13.35
N ILE A 133 -11.15 -30.71 13.57
CA ILE A 133 -9.99 -30.88 12.69
C ILE A 133 -8.76 -31.27 13.51
N GLU A 134 -7.91 -32.09 12.92
CA GLU A 134 -6.65 -32.54 13.52
C GLU A 134 -5.57 -31.44 13.46
N ASP A 135 -4.57 -31.51 14.35
CA ASP A 135 -3.46 -30.56 14.45
C ASP A 135 -2.75 -30.32 13.11
N GLU A 136 -2.44 -31.40 12.37
CA GLU A 136 -1.78 -31.31 11.07
C GLU A 136 -2.64 -30.59 10.02
N THR A 137 -3.95 -30.83 10.04
CA THR A 137 -4.90 -30.17 9.13
C THR A 137 -5.00 -28.68 9.48
N TYR A 138 -5.15 -28.35 10.76
CA TYR A 138 -5.18 -26.97 11.23
C TYR A 138 -3.88 -26.22 10.88
N GLN A 139 -2.72 -26.82 11.09
CA GLN A 139 -1.43 -26.20 10.78
C GLN A 139 -1.33 -25.89 9.28
N ARG A 140 -1.65 -26.86 8.41
CA ARG A 140 -1.60 -26.67 6.96
C ARG A 140 -2.58 -25.61 6.47
N GLU A 141 -3.85 -25.72 6.86
CA GLU A 141 -4.90 -24.77 6.44
C GLU A 141 -4.61 -23.35 6.97
N SER A 142 -4.14 -23.22 8.21
CA SER A 142 -3.79 -21.91 8.76
C SER A 142 -2.58 -21.27 8.06
N MET A 143 -1.57 -22.05 7.66
CA MET A 143 -0.45 -21.54 6.86
C MET A 143 -0.92 -21.08 5.48
N LEU A 144 -1.83 -21.82 4.83
CA LEU A 144 -2.38 -21.43 3.54
C LEU A 144 -3.15 -20.11 3.63
N VAL A 145 -4.03 -19.97 4.60
CA VAL A 145 -4.80 -18.72 4.79
C VAL A 145 -3.86 -17.56 5.13
N GLN A 146 -2.80 -17.78 5.92
CA GLN A 146 -1.79 -16.76 6.19
C GLN A 146 -1.01 -16.35 4.94
N ALA A 147 -0.66 -17.29 4.06
CA ALA A 147 -0.02 -16.98 2.78
C ALA A 147 -0.95 -16.14 1.89
N GLU A 148 -2.24 -16.50 1.82
CA GLU A 148 -3.23 -15.76 1.03
C GLU A 148 -3.49 -14.35 1.59
N LEU A 149 -3.57 -14.21 2.92
CA LEU A 149 -3.68 -12.92 3.59
C LEU A 149 -2.49 -12.03 3.25
N LEU A 150 -1.28 -12.58 3.27
CA LEU A 150 -0.07 -11.84 2.92
C LEU A 150 -0.03 -11.52 1.42
N ALA A 151 -0.53 -12.39 0.54
CA ALA A 151 -0.53 -12.18 -0.91
C ALA A 151 -1.59 -11.17 -1.39
N ALA A 152 -2.67 -10.97 -0.62
CA ALA A 152 -3.81 -10.13 -1.02
C ALA A 152 -3.40 -8.67 -1.34
N PRO A 153 -2.62 -7.96 -0.51
CA PRO A 153 -2.14 -6.62 -0.84
C PRO A 153 -1.33 -6.57 -2.13
N LEU A 154 -0.41 -7.53 -2.37
CA LEU A 154 0.40 -7.55 -3.58
C LEU A 154 -0.45 -7.68 -4.85
N ASN A 155 -1.38 -8.64 -4.86
CA ASN A 155 -2.24 -8.85 -6.01
C ASN A 155 -3.09 -7.60 -6.29
N TRP A 156 -3.59 -6.96 -5.24
CA TRP A 156 -4.31 -5.69 -5.35
C TRP A 156 -3.43 -4.56 -5.89
N TYR A 157 -2.20 -4.39 -5.39
CA TYR A 157 -1.26 -3.38 -5.88
C TYR A 157 -0.91 -3.58 -7.35
N LEU A 158 -0.64 -4.82 -7.77
CA LEU A 158 -0.32 -5.13 -9.16
C LEU A 158 -1.48 -4.77 -10.09
N ASP A 159 -2.70 -5.17 -9.72
CA ASP A 159 -3.91 -4.85 -10.49
C ASP A 159 -4.17 -3.33 -10.55
N LEU A 160 -3.97 -2.63 -9.43
CA LEU A 160 -4.10 -1.18 -9.38
C LEU A 160 -3.07 -0.49 -10.29
N LEU A 161 -1.81 -0.89 -10.21
CA LEU A 161 -0.73 -0.32 -11.03
C LEU A 161 -0.97 -0.57 -12.52
N ASP A 162 -1.48 -1.75 -12.89
CA ASP A 162 -1.84 -2.07 -14.27
C ASP A 162 -3.01 -1.20 -14.77
N ARG A 163 -4.05 -1.00 -13.95
CA ARG A 163 -5.15 -0.08 -14.26
C ARG A 163 -4.67 1.36 -14.41
N LEU A 164 -3.79 1.81 -13.53
CA LEU A 164 -3.18 3.13 -13.57
C LEU A 164 -2.32 3.33 -14.81
N ALA A 165 -1.53 2.33 -15.20
CA ALA A 165 -0.70 2.37 -16.39
C ALA A 165 -1.52 2.37 -17.69
N ALA A 166 -2.75 1.84 -17.66
CA ALA A 166 -3.68 1.85 -18.78
C ALA A 166 -4.50 3.15 -18.90
N SER A 167 -4.58 3.95 -17.84
CA SER A 167 -5.37 5.19 -17.80
C SER A 167 -4.72 6.30 -18.63
N GLN A 168 -5.53 6.99 -19.46
CA GLN A 168 -5.06 8.10 -20.29
C GLN A 168 -4.60 9.30 -19.46
N GLU A 169 -5.30 9.54 -18.34
CA GLU A 169 -5.00 10.55 -17.34
C GLU A 169 -3.55 10.45 -16.84
N PHE A 170 -2.97 9.26 -16.85
CA PHE A 170 -1.63 9.00 -16.31
C PHE A 170 -0.64 8.50 -17.36
N SER A 171 -0.90 8.82 -18.64
CA SER A 171 -0.02 8.47 -19.77
C SER A 171 1.44 8.91 -19.58
N ASP A 172 1.68 10.03 -18.88
CA ASP A 172 3.03 10.50 -18.56
C ASP A 172 3.77 9.63 -17.53
N LEU A 173 3.04 8.85 -16.73
CA LEU A 173 3.58 7.92 -15.72
C LEU A 173 3.59 6.46 -16.16
N GLN A 174 2.96 6.13 -17.30
CA GLN A 174 2.78 4.76 -17.78
C GLN A 174 4.08 3.94 -17.76
N LYS A 175 5.19 4.52 -18.25
CA LYS A 175 6.49 3.86 -18.28
C LYS A 175 6.97 3.52 -16.86
N THR A 176 6.89 4.49 -15.94
CA THR A 176 7.30 4.32 -14.55
C THR A 176 6.43 3.28 -13.83
N LEU A 177 5.12 3.31 -14.04
CA LEU A 177 4.19 2.33 -13.47
C LEU A 177 4.47 0.92 -14.00
N THR A 178 4.72 0.77 -15.30
CA THR A 178 5.07 -0.51 -15.92
C THR A 178 6.40 -1.06 -15.39
N GLU A 179 7.40 -0.20 -15.24
CA GLU A 179 8.69 -0.56 -14.64
C GLU A 179 8.52 -1.02 -13.19
N LEU A 180 7.70 -0.30 -12.41
CA LEU A 180 7.36 -0.68 -11.04
C LEU A 180 6.66 -2.05 -10.99
N THR A 181 5.59 -2.26 -11.76
CA THR A 181 4.93 -3.58 -11.86
C THR A 181 5.93 -4.69 -12.22
N GLY A 182 6.85 -4.42 -13.15
CA GLY A 182 7.93 -5.35 -13.52
C GLY A 182 8.84 -5.73 -12.35
N GLN A 183 9.18 -4.77 -11.49
CA GLN A 183 9.99 -4.98 -10.28
C GLN A 183 9.24 -5.74 -9.19
N LEU A 184 7.90 -5.70 -9.19
CA LEU A 184 7.08 -6.40 -8.19
C LEU A 184 6.75 -7.84 -8.56
N ARG A 185 6.82 -8.23 -9.84
CA ARG A 185 6.57 -9.62 -10.27
C ARG A 185 7.42 -10.68 -9.55
N PRO A 186 8.71 -10.46 -9.27
CA PRO A 186 9.50 -11.42 -8.49
C PRO A 186 8.90 -11.74 -7.12
N LEU A 187 8.24 -10.77 -6.46
CA LEU A 187 7.56 -11.00 -5.19
C LEU A 187 6.41 -12.00 -5.35
N LYS A 188 5.69 -11.96 -6.48
CA LYS A 188 4.63 -12.94 -6.77
C LYS A 188 5.18 -14.38 -6.81
N GLY A 189 6.36 -14.57 -7.41
CA GLY A 189 7.03 -15.88 -7.40
C GLY A 189 7.39 -16.35 -5.98
N GLN A 190 7.84 -15.45 -5.12
CA GLN A 190 8.10 -15.76 -3.71
C GLN A 190 6.80 -16.10 -2.95
N PHE A 191 5.66 -15.52 -3.30
CA PHE A 191 4.35 -15.93 -2.76
C PHE A 191 3.94 -17.32 -3.21
N ASP A 192 4.22 -17.69 -4.46
CA ASP A 192 3.97 -19.06 -4.93
C ASP A 192 4.85 -20.06 -4.15
N GLU A 193 6.12 -19.72 -3.87
CA GLU A 193 6.98 -20.52 -2.99
C GLU A 193 6.44 -20.61 -1.56
N LEU A 194 5.96 -19.50 -0.99
CA LEU A 194 5.34 -19.47 0.34
C LEU A 194 4.11 -20.37 0.41
N LYS A 195 3.25 -20.30 -0.61
CA LYS A 195 2.07 -21.17 -0.73
C LYS A 195 2.46 -22.63 -0.85
N ASN A 196 3.43 -22.96 -1.69
CA ASN A 196 3.94 -24.33 -1.83
C ASN A 196 4.48 -24.88 -0.51
N ALA A 197 5.20 -24.06 0.26
CA ALA A 197 5.68 -24.44 1.59
C ALA A 197 4.51 -24.71 2.56
N ALA A 198 3.48 -23.87 2.53
CA ALA A 198 2.25 -24.08 3.31
C ALA A 198 1.54 -25.39 2.93
N GLU A 199 1.37 -25.69 1.63
CA GLU A 199 0.73 -26.92 1.14
C GLU A 199 1.48 -28.18 1.60
N GLN A 200 2.83 -28.11 1.62
CA GLN A 200 3.69 -29.21 2.05
C GLN A 200 3.78 -29.36 3.57
N GLY A 201 3.28 -28.40 4.34
CA GLY A 201 3.46 -28.37 5.80
C GLY A 201 4.88 -28.00 6.23
N ASP A 202 5.71 -27.42 5.34
CA ASP A 202 7.09 -27.04 5.64
C ASP A 202 7.12 -25.71 6.41
N LEU A 203 6.98 -25.83 7.73
CA LEU A 203 6.92 -24.70 8.65
C LEU A 203 8.20 -23.84 8.61
N ASN A 204 9.37 -24.45 8.45
CA ASN A 204 10.64 -23.73 8.50
C ASN A 204 10.81 -22.84 7.26
N THR A 205 10.55 -23.39 6.07
CA THR A 205 10.57 -22.60 4.83
C THR A 205 9.47 -21.55 4.84
N PHE A 206 8.27 -21.90 5.32
CA PHE A 206 7.14 -20.97 5.42
C PHE A 206 7.48 -19.74 6.26
N ILE A 207 7.96 -19.92 7.50
CA ILE A 207 8.27 -18.80 8.41
C ILE A 207 9.33 -17.89 7.80
N GLY A 208 10.40 -18.44 7.22
CA GLY A 208 11.46 -17.66 6.61
C GLY A 208 10.96 -16.80 5.43
N LEU A 209 10.18 -17.39 4.53
CA LEU A 209 9.57 -16.67 3.40
C LEU A 209 8.56 -15.61 3.88
N TYR A 210 7.71 -15.96 4.85
CA TYR A 210 6.67 -15.09 5.38
C TYR A 210 7.26 -13.79 5.95
N GLN A 211 8.32 -13.89 6.77
CA GLN A 211 8.97 -12.73 7.39
C GLN A 211 9.63 -11.81 6.35
N GLY A 212 10.32 -12.39 5.36
CA GLY A 212 10.96 -11.63 4.28
C GLY A 212 9.94 -10.89 3.41
N LEU A 213 8.84 -11.58 3.06
CA LEU A 213 7.75 -11.01 2.26
C LEU A 213 6.99 -9.91 3.02
N SER A 214 6.69 -10.11 4.30
CA SER A 214 6.00 -9.11 5.12
C SER A 214 6.75 -7.77 5.18
N THR A 215 8.07 -7.82 5.35
CA THR A 215 8.89 -6.59 5.36
C THR A 215 8.83 -5.88 4.00
N SER A 216 8.94 -6.63 2.91
CA SER A 216 8.91 -6.09 1.53
C SER A 216 7.55 -5.46 1.21
N LEU A 217 6.45 -6.07 1.68
CA LEU A 217 5.10 -5.53 1.47
C LEU A 217 4.83 -4.25 2.23
N ASN A 218 5.32 -4.11 3.46
CA ASN A 218 5.15 -2.87 4.22
C ASN A 218 5.83 -1.70 3.51
N GLN A 219 7.01 -1.93 2.91
CA GLN A 219 7.69 -0.92 2.11
C GLN A 219 6.92 -0.60 0.82
N LEU A 220 6.37 -1.63 0.18
CA LEU A 220 5.57 -1.49 -1.03
C LEU A 220 4.29 -0.68 -0.78
N ASP A 221 3.57 -0.94 0.30
CA ASP A 221 2.36 -0.23 0.69
C ASP A 221 2.61 1.28 0.80
N GLN A 222 3.69 1.68 1.45
CA GLN A 222 4.09 3.08 1.58
C GLN A 222 4.36 3.72 0.21
N LEU A 223 5.11 3.02 -0.66
CA LEU A 223 5.41 3.52 -2.00
C LEU A 223 4.15 3.67 -2.85
N VAL A 224 3.28 2.66 -2.87
CA VAL A 224 2.04 2.68 -3.65
C VAL A 224 1.11 3.78 -3.14
N SER A 225 0.97 3.92 -1.81
CA SER A 225 0.20 5.00 -1.20
C SER A 225 0.67 6.38 -1.64
N GLN A 226 1.98 6.63 -1.64
CA GLN A 226 2.58 7.90 -2.10
C GLN A 226 2.31 8.15 -3.59
N VAL A 227 2.44 7.12 -4.43
CA VAL A 227 2.16 7.22 -5.86
C VAL A 227 0.69 7.59 -6.09
N ILE A 228 -0.26 6.90 -5.43
CA ILE A 228 -1.69 7.20 -5.57
C ILE A 228 -1.99 8.63 -5.11
N GLN A 229 -1.46 9.04 -3.95
CA GLN A 229 -1.66 10.41 -3.44
C GLN A 229 -1.16 11.46 -4.43
N ALA A 230 0.04 11.29 -4.98
CA ALA A 230 0.60 12.20 -5.98
C ALA A 230 -0.26 12.23 -7.26
N MET A 231 -0.80 11.08 -7.68
CA MET A 231 -1.66 10.97 -8.86
C MET A 231 -3.02 11.66 -8.65
N LEU A 232 -3.66 11.46 -7.50
CA LEU A 232 -4.91 12.13 -7.14
C LEU A 232 -4.71 13.64 -7.01
N ALA A 233 -3.60 14.09 -6.39
CA ALA A 233 -3.26 15.50 -6.30
C ALA A 233 -3.07 16.13 -7.70
N LYS A 234 -2.36 15.45 -8.60
CA LYS A 234 -2.17 15.91 -9.97
C LYS A 234 -3.47 15.96 -10.77
N ALA A 235 -4.34 14.96 -10.63
CA ALA A 235 -5.65 14.95 -11.26
C ALA A 235 -6.53 16.09 -10.72
N THR A 236 -6.51 16.33 -9.40
CA THR A 236 -7.17 17.46 -8.75
C THR A 236 -6.70 18.79 -9.32
N GLN A 237 -5.38 18.99 -9.42
CA GLN A 237 -4.78 20.21 -9.97
C GLN A 237 -5.27 20.48 -11.41
N ARG A 238 -5.33 19.45 -12.26
CA ARG A 238 -5.83 19.60 -13.64
C ARG A 238 -7.31 19.98 -13.68
N ILE A 239 -8.13 19.41 -12.81
CA ILE A 239 -9.56 19.78 -12.69
C ILE A 239 -9.68 21.23 -12.22
N ALA A 240 -8.89 21.61 -11.21
CA ALA A 240 -8.87 22.96 -10.64
C ALA A 240 -8.53 24.00 -11.71
N GLN A 241 -7.46 23.78 -12.47
CA GLN A 241 -7.02 24.66 -13.55
C GLN A 241 -8.06 24.76 -14.67
N ALA A 242 -8.64 23.63 -15.09
CA ALA A 242 -9.65 23.61 -16.15
C ALA A 242 -10.93 24.37 -15.78
N GLN A 243 -11.27 24.44 -14.49
CA GLN A 243 -12.47 25.14 -14.00
C GLN A 243 -12.17 26.55 -13.46
N GLY A 244 -10.90 26.98 -13.48
CA GLY A 244 -10.46 28.31 -13.05
C GLY A 244 -10.51 28.52 -11.53
N TYR A 245 -10.25 27.48 -10.74
CA TYR A 245 -10.03 27.65 -9.29
C TYR A 245 -8.63 28.17 -9.03
N ALA A 246 -8.53 29.11 -8.10
CA ALA A 246 -7.27 29.67 -7.68
C ALA A 246 -6.61 28.84 -6.56
N LEU A 247 -7.42 28.14 -5.75
CA LEU A 247 -6.95 27.30 -4.65
C LEU A 247 -7.90 26.12 -4.44
N VAL A 248 -7.30 24.94 -4.23
CA VAL A 248 -8.01 23.75 -3.77
C VAL A 248 -7.42 23.34 -2.44
N LEU A 249 -8.30 23.12 -1.47
CA LEU A 249 -7.95 22.70 -0.12
C LEU A 249 -8.24 21.21 0.07
N GLU A 250 -7.53 20.56 0.97
CA GLU A 250 -8.00 19.29 1.49
C GLU A 250 -9.23 19.54 2.37
N LYS A 251 -10.14 18.56 2.41
CA LYS A 251 -11.37 18.66 3.21
C LYS A 251 -11.11 18.99 4.69
N GLU A 252 -10.01 18.50 5.26
CA GLU A 252 -9.62 18.81 6.65
C GLU A 252 -9.29 20.30 6.83
N ASP A 253 -8.65 20.92 5.85
CA ASP A 253 -8.29 22.34 5.89
C ASP A 253 -9.48 23.27 5.57
N ALA A 254 -10.50 22.73 4.89
CA ALA A 254 -11.73 23.43 4.55
C ALA A 254 -12.72 23.58 5.72
N LEU A 255 -12.50 22.90 6.85
CA LEU A 255 -13.44 22.81 7.98
C LEU A 255 -13.89 24.16 8.57
N TYR A 256 -13.06 25.20 8.44
CA TYR A 256 -13.32 26.52 9.02
C TYR A 256 -13.84 27.56 8.01
N LEU A 257 -14.04 27.14 6.76
CA LEU A 257 -14.53 28.01 5.69
C LEU A 257 -16.04 27.85 5.50
N ASP A 258 -16.68 28.89 4.96
CA ASP A 258 -18.09 28.85 4.62
C ASP A 258 -18.31 27.85 3.48
N ALA A 259 -19.04 26.77 3.75
CA ALA A 259 -19.34 25.72 2.79
C ALA A 259 -20.10 26.25 1.55
N GLY A 260 -20.81 27.38 1.67
CA GLY A 260 -21.47 28.03 0.54
C GLY A 260 -20.51 28.68 -0.46
N GLN A 261 -19.25 28.90 -0.07
CA GLN A 261 -18.20 29.52 -0.89
C GLN A 261 -17.20 28.51 -1.47
N LEU A 262 -17.27 27.26 -1.01
CA LEU A 262 -16.39 26.18 -1.44
C LEU A 262 -17.12 25.20 -2.33
N GLN A 263 -16.55 24.93 -3.49
CA GLN A 263 -17.03 23.86 -4.36
C GLN A 263 -16.31 22.55 -4.05
N ASP A 264 -17.07 21.47 -3.86
CA ASP A 264 -16.53 20.13 -3.75
C ASP A 264 -16.09 19.62 -5.14
N LEU A 265 -14.81 19.27 -5.26
CA LEU A 265 -14.21 18.69 -6.46
C LEU A 265 -14.16 17.16 -6.44
N THR A 266 -14.54 16.53 -5.32
CA THR A 266 -14.51 15.07 -5.14
C THR A 266 -15.33 14.33 -6.20
N PRO A 267 -16.57 14.74 -6.55
CA PRO A 267 -17.34 14.07 -7.60
C PRO A 267 -16.69 14.16 -9.00
N GLN A 268 -16.06 15.29 -9.32
CA GLN A 268 -15.41 15.52 -10.60
C GLN A 268 -14.11 14.73 -10.70
N LEU A 269 -13.37 14.63 -9.58
CA LEU A 269 -12.20 13.78 -9.50
C LEU A 269 -12.60 12.31 -9.70
N ARG A 270 -13.61 11.84 -8.95
CA ARG A 270 -14.18 10.48 -9.10
C ARG A 270 -14.55 10.16 -10.54
N ALA A 271 -15.23 11.07 -11.23
CA ALA A 271 -15.62 10.89 -12.63
C ALA A 271 -14.42 10.84 -13.61
N ARG A 272 -13.26 11.37 -13.21
CA ARG A 272 -12.08 11.48 -14.05
C ARG A 272 -11.05 10.38 -13.85
N VAL A 273 -11.09 9.71 -12.70
CA VAL A 273 -10.25 8.55 -12.40
C VAL A 273 -11.10 7.32 -12.07
N PRO A 274 -12.05 6.94 -12.95
CA PRO A 274 -12.92 5.79 -12.69
C PRO A 274 -12.11 4.49 -12.56
N GLU A 275 -10.90 4.41 -13.15
CA GLU A 275 -10.06 3.22 -13.07
C GLU A 275 -9.48 2.99 -11.67
N LEU A 276 -9.36 4.06 -10.86
CA LEU A 276 -8.91 3.98 -9.48
C LEU A 276 -9.99 3.42 -8.56
N LEU A 277 -11.27 3.64 -8.84
CA LEU A 277 -12.32 3.31 -7.89
C LEU A 277 -13.05 2.02 -8.29
N PRO A 278 -13.41 1.16 -7.33
CA PRO A 278 -14.17 -0.07 -7.59
C PRO A 278 -15.62 0.18 -8.03
#